data_AF-A0A1L5KQ15-F1
#
_entry.id   AF-A0A1L5KQ15-F1
#
_cell.length_a   1.000
_cell.length_b   1.000
_cell.length_c   1.000
_cell.angle_alpha   90.00
_cell.angle_beta   90.00
_cell.angle_gamma   90.00
#
_symmetry.space_group_name_H-M   'P 1'
#
loop_
_entity.id
_entity.type
_entity.pdbx_description
1 polymer ?
#
loop_
_entity_poly.entity_id
_entity_poly.type
_entity_poly.pdbx_seq_one_letter_code
_entity_poly.pdbx_strand_id
1 'polypeptide(L)'
;MIDRYHVTSLDFDIENTNLDGYSETATRRAQAVAKLIANGKAKNKGKDDTSHDLTISLTLPADAKGLTTQGMQTVNAFLDAGVTLSTVNLMTMDFNVASTSITQSTLIKSSLNAAHAQYKTLLYSRGKLFSDHRIWELLGATVLIGQNDTKNEYFTLDNAREINTFALETSLGHLSMWSLNRDQQCGENYTNTNTLKTFCSGMKQTDGEFATTLGSGFRGTPGTLVDFDNARWNSSQQAYPTWEPDVLYKQGDKVIWNGNIYESLGNNENKQPDSAEEGPNAPWRIIGPVL
;
A
#
# COMPACT_ATOMS: atom_id res chain seq x y z
N MET A 1 -7.76 16.51 -19.49
CA MET A 1 -7.29 15.11 -19.48
C MET A 1 -8.42 14.19 -19.06
N ILE A 2 -8.94 14.32 -17.84
CA ILE A 2 -10.07 13.52 -17.33
C ILE A 2 -11.25 13.46 -18.33
N ASP A 3 -11.80 14.62 -18.70
CA ASP A 3 -12.95 14.68 -19.62
C ASP A 3 -12.64 14.14 -21.03
N ARG A 4 -11.37 14.16 -21.46
CA ARG A 4 -10.97 13.73 -22.82
C ARG A 4 -10.82 12.20 -22.92
N TYR A 5 -10.28 11.59 -21.87
CA TYR A 5 -9.97 10.16 -21.84
C TYR A 5 -10.97 9.36 -21.01
N HIS A 6 -11.94 10.03 -20.38
CA HIS A 6 -12.95 9.43 -19.51
C HIS A 6 -12.34 8.56 -18.39
N VAL A 7 -11.16 8.96 -17.89
CA VAL A 7 -10.49 8.22 -16.82
C VAL A 7 -11.25 8.38 -15.50
N THR A 8 -11.31 7.29 -14.76
CA THR A 8 -11.92 7.21 -13.43
C THR A 8 -10.87 7.16 -12.32
N SER A 9 -9.59 7.06 -12.67
CA SER A 9 -8.47 7.04 -11.75
C SER A 9 -7.34 7.95 -12.22
N LEU A 10 -6.62 8.54 -11.28
CA LEU A 10 -5.39 9.28 -11.50
C LEU A 10 -4.32 8.79 -10.55
N ASP A 11 -3.14 8.54 -11.09
CA ASP A 11 -1.93 8.34 -10.30
C ASP A 11 -1.06 9.59 -10.35
N PHE A 12 -0.59 10.01 -9.18
CA PHE A 12 0.41 11.06 -9.06
C PHE A 12 1.71 10.41 -8.65
N ASP A 13 2.57 10.18 -9.64
CA ASP A 13 3.96 9.81 -9.45
C ASP A 13 4.78 11.06 -9.08
N ILE A 14 5.33 11.10 -7.87
CA ILE A 14 5.98 12.28 -7.30
C ILE A 14 7.39 11.92 -6.84
N GLU A 15 8.37 12.40 -7.58
CA GLU A 15 9.77 12.02 -7.40
C GLU A 15 10.73 13.21 -7.37
N ASN A 16 11.97 12.94 -6.99
CA ASN A 16 13.09 13.90 -7.08
C ASN A 16 12.73 15.24 -6.43
N THR A 17 13.07 16.36 -7.06
CA THR A 17 12.78 17.71 -6.54
C THR A 17 11.29 18.03 -6.44
N ASN A 18 10.41 17.24 -7.08
CA ASN A 18 8.97 17.39 -6.95
C ASN A 18 8.42 16.71 -5.68
N LEU A 19 9.19 15.81 -5.07
CA LEU A 19 8.90 15.20 -3.77
C LEU A 19 9.53 16.02 -2.65
N ASP A 20 8.95 17.19 -2.43
CA ASP A 20 9.44 18.19 -1.48
C ASP A 20 8.73 18.12 -0.11
N GLY A 21 8.04 17.01 0.18
CA GLY A 21 7.41 16.75 1.47
C GLY A 21 6.19 17.63 1.73
N TYR A 22 6.06 18.13 2.97
CA TYR A 22 4.96 19.02 3.35
C TYR A 22 5.34 20.47 3.01
N SER A 23 5.34 20.80 1.73
CA SER A 23 5.71 22.10 1.18
C SER A 23 4.47 22.90 0.75
N GLU A 24 4.65 24.18 0.41
CA GLU A 24 3.59 25.00 -0.20
C GLU A 24 3.17 24.44 -1.57
N THR A 25 4.12 23.90 -2.33
CA THR A 25 3.96 23.26 -3.64
C THR A 25 3.15 21.96 -3.53
N ALA A 26 3.48 21.09 -2.58
CA ALA A 26 2.72 19.88 -2.29
C ALA A 26 1.32 20.19 -1.78
N THR A 27 1.18 21.17 -0.88
CA THR A 27 -0.12 21.62 -0.37
C THR A 27 -1.02 22.13 -1.50
N ARG A 28 -0.49 22.95 -2.41
CA ARG A 28 -1.22 23.45 -3.58
C ARG A 28 -1.65 22.31 -4.50
N ARG A 29 -0.80 21.31 -4.71
CA ARG A 29 -1.12 20.10 -5.48
C ARG A 29 -2.28 19.33 -4.84
N ALA A 30 -2.18 19.05 -3.53
CA ALA A 30 -3.20 18.37 -2.76
C ALA A 30 -4.57 19.09 -2.82
N GLN A 31 -4.58 20.41 -2.64
CA GLN A 31 -5.79 21.23 -2.74
C GLN A 31 -6.39 21.23 -4.16
N ALA A 32 -5.55 21.25 -5.20
CA ALA A 32 -6.02 21.14 -6.58
C ALA A 32 -6.68 19.78 -6.83
N VAL A 33 -6.10 18.69 -6.31
CA VAL A 33 -6.67 17.34 -6.39
C VAL A 33 -8.00 17.24 -5.65
N ALA A 34 -8.10 17.80 -4.44
CA ALA A 34 -9.36 17.87 -3.70
C ALA A 34 -10.47 18.58 -4.50
N LYS A 35 -10.14 19.69 -5.16
CA LYS A 35 -11.07 20.41 -6.05
C LYS A 35 -11.47 19.57 -7.27
N LEU A 36 -10.55 18.79 -7.85
CA LEU A 36 -10.87 17.88 -8.97
C LEU A 36 -11.88 16.82 -8.55
N ILE A 37 -11.70 16.20 -7.39
CA ILE A 37 -12.65 15.23 -6.83
C ILE A 37 -14.02 15.87 -6.61
N ALA A 38 -14.07 17.03 -5.94
CA ALA A 38 -15.31 17.74 -5.67
C ALA A 38 -16.07 18.10 -6.96
N ASN A 39 -15.36 18.56 -7.99
CA ASN A 39 -15.94 18.86 -9.30
C ASN A 39 -16.47 17.59 -10.01
N GLY A 40 -15.75 16.47 -9.91
CA GLY A 40 -16.18 15.17 -10.43
C GLY A 40 -17.50 14.73 -9.78
N LYS A 41 -17.56 14.75 -8.44
CA LYS A 41 -18.78 14.43 -7.68
C LYS A 41 -19.96 15.32 -8.07
N ALA A 42 -19.73 16.63 -8.23
CA ALA A 42 -20.77 17.56 -8.67
C ALA A 42 -21.31 17.24 -10.08
N LYS A 43 -20.44 16.84 -11.02
CA LYS A 43 -20.83 16.40 -12.38
C LYS A 43 -21.58 15.07 -12.42
N ASN A 44 -21.42 14.25 -11.39
CA ASN A 44 -22.03 12.93 -11.25
C ASN A 44 -23.33 12.94 -10.43
N LYS A 45 -23.62 14.04 -9.72
CA LYS A 45 -24.84 14.19 -8.92
C LYS A 45 -26.10 13.97 -9.76
N GLY A 46 -26.90 12.95 -9.40
CA GLY A 46 -28.15 12.59 -10.07
C GLY A 46 -28.00 11.66 -11.28
N LYS A 47 -26.79 11.15 -11.55
CA LYS A 47 -26.57 10.03 -12.49
C LYS A 47 -26.62 8.70 -11.72
N ASP A 48 -27.05 7.65 -12.40
CA ASP A 48 -27.14 6.28 -11.85
C ASP A 48 -25.77 5.77 -11.35
N ASP A 49 -25.78 4.73 -10.50
CA ASP A 49 -24.65 4.09 -9.78
C ASP A 49 -23.45 3.64 -10.68
N THR A 50 -23.59 3.73 -11.99
CA THR A 50 -22.50 3.51 -12.97
C THR A 50 -21.50 4.68 -13.07
N SER A 51 -21.77 5.84 -12.46
CA SER A 51 -20.80 6.94 -12.45
C SER A 51 -19.75 6.71 -11.37
N HIS A 52 -18.58 6.21 -11.77
CA HIS A 52 -17.47 6.03 -10.84
C HIS A 52 -16.90 7.38 -10.41
N ASP A 53 -16.77 7.58 -9.10
CA ASP A 53 -16.05 8.71 -8.53
C ASP A 53 -14.56 8.63 -8.90
N LEU A 54 -13.95 9.80 -9.10
CA LEU A 54 -12.53 9.90 -9.42
C LEU A 54 -11.68 9.38 -8.25
N THR A 55 -10.86 8.36 -8.49
CA THR A 55 -9.94 7.81 -7.51
C THR A 55 -8.54 8.36 -7.68
N ILE A 56 -7.82 8.52 -6.57
CA ILE A 56 -6.48 9.11 -6.55
C ILE A 56 -5.51 8.13 -5.91
N SER A 57 -4.44 7.79 -6.62
CA SER A 57 -3.26 7.14 -6.05
C SER A 57 -2.05 8.07 -6.01
N LEU A 58 -1.14 7.79 -5.09
CA LEU A 58 0.19 8.39 -5.04
C LEU A 58 1.23 7.30 -5.25
N THR A 59 2.09 7.45 -6.25
CA THR A 59 3.29 6.61 -6.44
C THR A 59 4.49 7.38 -5.92
N LEU A 60 5.17 6.81 -4.91
CA LEU A 60 6.17 7.53 -4.12
C LEU A 60 7.43 6.68 -3.86
N PRO A 61 8.63 7.31 -3.83
CA PRO A 61 9.88 6.64 -3.46
C PRO A 61 9.84 5.99 -2.08
N ALA A 62 10.37 4.78 -2.00
CA ALA A 62 10.50 4.00 -0.78
C ALA A 62 11.92 3.45 -0.61
N ASP A 63 12.29 3.12 0.63
CA ASP A 63 13.47 2.33 0.95
C ASP A 63 13.08 1.07 1.74
N ALA A 64 14.04 0.26 2.19
CA ALA A 64 13.75 -0.99 2.90
C ALA A 64 13.01 -0.79 4.24
N LYS A 65 12.85 0.45 4.71
CA LYS A 65 12.13 0.87 5.92
C LYS A 65 10.82 1.61 5.60
N GLY A 66 10.32 1.47 4.37
CA GLY A 66 9.01 1.99 3.95
C GLY A 66 9.12 3.26 3.11
N LEU A 67 8.09 4.11 3.16
CA LEU A 67 8.12 5.38 2.44
C LEU A 67 9.18 6.31 3.04
N THR A 68 9.81 7.08 2.17
CA THR A 68 10.71 8.17 2.59
C THR A 68 9.95 9.19 3.46
N THR A 69 10.68 9.95 4.27
CA THR A 69 10.11 11.02 5.10
C THR A 69 9.28 12.01 4.26
N GLN A 70 9.82 12.43 3.11
CA GLN A 70 9.14 13.33 2.18
C GLN A 70 7.91 12.67 1.55
N GLY A 71 7.98 11.35 1.25
CA GLY A 71 6.83 10.55 0.84
C GLY A 71 5.69 10.61 1.86
N MET A 72 5.98 10.27 3.12
CA MET A 72 4.99 10.31 4.20
C MET A 72 4.43 11.71 4.44
N GLN A 73 5.28 12.74 4.37
CA GLN A 73 4.84 14.13 4.48
C GLN A 73 3.92 14.56 3.33
N THR A 74 4.16 14.07 2.11
CA THR A 74 3.29 14.31 0.95
C THR A 74 1.94 13.62 1.12
N VAL A 75 1.92 12.36 1.57
CA VAL A 75 0.68 11.65 1.93
C VAL A 75 -0.11 12.46 2.97
N ASN A 76 0.58 12.96 4.01
CA ASN A 76 -0.02 13.79 5.06
C ASN A 76 -0.69 15.06 4.48
N ALA A 77 -0.03 15.77 3.56
CA ALA A 77 -0.58 16.95 2.90
C ALA A 77 -1.84 16.64 2.06
N PHE A 78 -1.87 15.50 1.38
CA PHE A 78 -3.05 15.06 0.62
C PHE A 78 -4.23 14.74 1.54
N LEU A 79 -4.00 14.00 2.62
CA LEU A 79 -5.03 13.70 3.62
C LEU A 79 -5.57 14.97 4.29
N ASP A 80 -4.69 15.92 4.64
CA ASP A 80 -5.09 17.20 5.26
C ASP A 80 -5.91 18.09 4.31
N ALA A 81 -5.68 18.00 3.01
CA ALA A 81 -6.50 18.66 1.99
C ALA A 81 -7.87 17.98 1.78
N GLY A 82 -8.16 16.89 2.48
CA GLY A 82 -9.40 16.12 2.37
C GLY A 82 -9.42 15.16 1.17
N VAL A 83 -8.25 14.82 0.60
CA VAL A 83 -8.17 13.82 -0.47
C VAL A 83 -8.25 12.43 0.14
N THR A 84 -9.23 11.65 -0.31
CA THR A 84 -9.28 10.21 -0.08
C THR A 84 -8.37 9.52 -1.08
N LEU A 85 -7.32 8.86 -0.59
CA LEU A 85 -6.39 8.11 -1.42
C LEU A 85 -6.91 6.68 -1.59
N SER A 86 -7.08 6.23 -2.83
CA SER A 86 -7.43 4.83 -3.13
C SER A 86 -6.23 3.91 -2.95
N THR A 87 -5.02 4.43 -3.19
CA THR A 87 -3.78 3.64 -3.07
C THR A 87 -2.60 4.56 -2.72
N VAL A 88 -1.81 4.15 -1.74
CA VAL A 88 -0.45 4.65 -1.53
C VAL A 88 0.51 3.60 -2.08
N ASN A 89 1.03 3.86 -3.27
CA ASN A 89 1.83 2.93 -4.06
C ASN A 89 3.33 3.21 -3.86
N LEU A 90 4.06 2.22 -3.37
CA LEU A 90 5.48 2.34 -3.11
C LEU A 90 6.28 2.00 -4.36
N MET A 91 7.21 2.85 -4.75
CA MET A 91 8.27 2.47 -5.69
C MET A 91 9.31 1.64 -4.94
N THR A 92 9.14 0.33 -4.97
CA THR A 92 9.98 -0.64 -4.27
C THR A 92 11.11 -1.10 -5.20
N MET A 93 11.98 -0.16 -5.54
CA MET A 93 13.08 -0.28 -6.50
C MET A 93 14.26 0.57 -6.06
N ASP A 94 15.43 0.33 -6.65
CA ASP A 94 16.65 1.12 -6.42
C ASP A 94 17.00 1.30 -4.94
N PHE A 95 16.96 0.20 -4.17
CA PHE A 95 17.33 0.21 -2.76
C PHE A 95 18.82 0.47 -2.52
N ASN A 96 19.62 0.53 -3.59
CA ASN A 96 21.06 0.69 -3.57
C ASN A 96 21.75 -0.50 -2.86
N VAL A 97 21.20 -1.70 -3.04
CA VAL A 97 21.68 -2.95 -2.43
C VAL A 97 21.89 -3.98 -3.53
N ALA A 98 23.13 -4.47 -3.67
CA ALA A 98 23.45 -5.50 -4.65
C ALA A 98 22.66 -6.79 -4.37
N SER A 99 22.09 -7.39 -5.41
CA SER A 99 21.30 -8.63 -5.31
C SER A 99 22.13 -9.84 -4.86
N THR A 100 23.46 -9.75 -4.89
CA THR A 100 24.36 -10.77 -4.31
C THR A 100 24.42 -10.73 -2.78
N SER A 101 24.02 -9.61 -2.17
CA SER A 101 24.02 -9.43 -0.72
C SER A 101 22.66 -9.75 -0.12
N ILE A 102 21.58 -9.22 -0.68
CA ILE A 102 20.20 -9.46 -0.24
C ILE A 102 19.30 -9.54 -1.48
N THR A 103 18.35 -10.47 -1.50
CA THR A 103 17.40 -10.57 -2.62
C THR A 103 16.46 -9.37 -2.65
N GLN A 104 16.07 -8.92 -3.85
CA GLN A 104 15.13 -7.80 -3.98
C GLN A 104 13.78 -8.11 -3.36
N SER A 105 13.30 -9.35 -3.45
CA SER A 105 12.06 -9.76 -2.76
C SER A 105 12.11 -9.54 -1.25
N THR A 106 13.26 -9.75 -0.59
CA THR A 106 13.43 -9.51 0.85
C THR A 106 13.33 -8.03 1.18
N LEU A 107 13.98 -7.16 0.41
CA LEU A 107 13.97 -5.71 0.62
C LEU A 107 12.58 -5.11 0.36
N ILE A 108 11.90 -5.57 -0.70
CA ILE A 108 10.54 -5.15 -1.04
C ILE A 108 9.55 -5.54 0.08
N LYS A 109 9.62 -6.80 0.56
CA LYS A 109 8.79 -7.25 1.70
C LYS A 109 9.07 -6.42 2.95
N SER A 110 10.32 -6.09 3.24
CA SER A 110 10.70 -5.21 4.37
C SER A 110 10.10 -3.81 4.21
N SER A 111 10.25 -3.21 3.04
CA SER A 111 9.70 -1.90 2.69
C SER A 111 8.19 -1.86 2.89
N LEU A 112 7.49 -2.83 2.33
CA LEU A 112 6.03 -2.92 2.42
C LEU A 112 5.52 -3.08 3.85
N ASN A 113 6.13 -3.95 4.66
CA ASN A 113 5.74 -4.12 6.07
C ASN A 113 5.97 -2.84 6.89
N ALA A 114 7.09 -2.15 6.65
CA ALA A 114 7.37 -0.90 7.33
C ALA A 114 6.40 0.22 6.89
N ALA A 115 6.05 0.28 5.61
CA ALA A 115 5.06 1.22 5.09
C ALA A 115 3.64 0.96 5.61
N HIS A 116 3.28 -0.31 5.78
CA HIS A 116 2.04 -0.71 6.45
C HIS A 116 1.97 -0.16 7.87
N ALA A 117 3.02 -0.33 8.67
CA ALA A 117 3.11 0.25 10.00
C ALA A 117 3.06 1.80 9.97
N GLN A 118 3.82 2.45 9.09
CA GLN A 118 3.82 3.92 8.92
C GLN A 118 2.41 4.46 8.61
N TYR A 119 1.74 3.84 7.62
CA TYR A 119 0.43 4.29 7.17
C TYR A 119 -0.67 3.98 8.20
N LYS A 120 -0.58 2.84 8.89
CA LYS A 120 -1.43 2.52 10.04
C LYS A 120 -1.36 3.59 11.12
N THR A 121 -0.15 3.93 11.57
CA THR A 121 0.05 5.00 12.57
C THR A 121 -0.52 6.33 12.08
N LEU A 122 -0.32 6.68 10.82
CA LEU A 122 -0.84 7.91 10.22
C LEU A 122 -2.37 7.95 10.23
N LEU A 123 -3.03 6.87 9.80
CA LEU A 123 -4.48 6.77 9.76
C LEU A 123 -5.08 6.76 11.17
N TYR A 124 -4.47 6.04 12.11
CA TYR A 124 -4.93 5.97 13.50
C TYR A 124 -4.82 7.33 14.20
N SER A 125 -3.75 8.10 13.94
CA SER A 125 -3.62 9.47 14.44
C SER A 125 -4.74 10.42 13.95
N ARG A 126 -5.47 10.02 12.92
CA ARG A 126 -6.60 10.74 12.31
C ARG A 126 -7.96 10.11 12.64
N GLY A 127 -8.01 9.16 13.57
CA GLY A 127 -9.22 8.44 13.94
C GLY A 127 -9.76 7.53 12.84
N LYS A 128 -8.93 7.15 11.86
CA LYS A 128 -9.27 6.19 10.80
C LYS A 128 -8.76 4.80 11.18
N LEU A 129 -9.59 4.04 11.86
CA LEU A 129 -9.24 2.73 12.45
C LEU A 129 -9.56 1.58 11.49
N PHE A 130 -8.71 1.40 10.49
CA PHE A 130 -8.80 0.27 9.56
C PHE A 130 -8.14 -0.99 10.12
N SER A 131 -8.65 -2.18 9.79
CA SER A 131 -7.95 -3.43 10.07
C SER A 131 -6.67 -3.54 9.25
N ASP A 132 -5.72 -4.38 9.70
CA ASP A 132 -4.45 -4.58 8.97
C ASP A 132 -4.66 -4.98 7.51
N HIS A 133 -5.62 -5.86 7.25
CA HIS A 133 -6.01 -6.24 5.89
C HIS A 133 -6.48 -5.05 5.06
N ARG A 134 -7.33 -4.18 5.60
CA ARG A 134 -7.80 -2.98 4.88
C ARG A 134 -6.68 -1.97 4.63
N ILE A 135 -5.68 -1.92 5.49
CA ILE A 135 -4.49 -1.08 5.26
C ILE A 135 -3.64 -1.65 4.13
N TRP A 136 -3.49 -2.99 4.04
CA TRP A 136 -2.85 -3.62 2.89
C TRP A 136 -3.60 -3.36 1.57
N GLU A 137 -4.93 -3.37 1.59
CA GLU A 137 -5.75 -3.02 0.42
C GLU A 137 -5.56 -1.55 -0.02
N LEU A 138 -5.11 -0.67 0.88
CA LEU A 138 -4.77 0.73 0.57
C LEU A 138 -3.33 0.92 0.10
N LEU A 139 -2.49 -0.12 0.16
CA LEU A 139 -1.09 -0.06 -0.27
C LEU A 139 -0.90 -0.70 -1.65
N GLY A 140 0.15 -0.24 -2.33
CA GLY A 140 0.62 -0.85 -3.57
C GLY A 140 2.13 -0.99 -3.61
N ALA A 141 2.63 -1.82 -4.52
CA ALA A 141 4.03 -1.85 -4.91
C ALA A 141 4.20 -1.72 -6.42
N THR A 142 5.14 -0.87 -6.81
CA THR A 142 5.70 -0.76 -8.16
C THR A 142 7.13 -1.25 -8.13
N VAL A 143 7.41 -2.34 -8.84
CA VAL A 143 8.76 -2.91 -8.94
C VAL A 143 9.46 -2.46 -10.22
N LEU A 144 10.78 -2.31 -10.20
CA LEU A 144 11.58 -2.14 -11.41
C LEU A 144 12.07 -3.51 -11.87
N ILE A 145 11.46 -4.08 -12.92
CA ILE A 145 11.72 -5.47 -13.33
C ILE A 145 13.14 -5.65 -13.89
N GLY A 146 13.76 -6.80 -13.66
CA GLY A 146 15.12 -7.05 -14.12
C GLY A 146 16.14 -6.07 -13.55
N GLN A 147 17.07 -5.61 -14.39
CA GLN A 147 18.12 -4.67 -13.99
C GLN A 147 17.51 -3.36 -13.50
N ASN A 148 17.96 -2.89 -12.33
CA ASN A 148 17.63 -1.60 -11.74
C ASN A 148 18.67 -0.53 -12.15
N ASP A 149 18.48 0.74 -11.75
CA ASP A 149 19.46 1.80 -12.02
C ASP A 149 20.75 1.62 -11.21
N THR A 150 20.62 0.98 -10.04
CA THR A 150 21.76 0.62 -9.20
C THR A 150 22.55 -0.55 -9.78
N LYS A 151 23.89 -0.41 -9.76
CA LYS A 151 24.81 -1.47 -10.17
C LYS A 151 24.61 -2.75 -9.35
N ASN A 152 24.53 -3.89 -10.04
CA ASN A 152 24.32 -5.23 -9.47
C ASN A 152 22.99 -5.41 -8.73
N GLU A 153 22.00 -4.55 -8.99
CA GLU A 153 20.65 -4.68 -8.45
C GLU A 153 19.71 -5.22 -9.53
N TYR A 154 19.10 -6.37 -9.25
CA TYR A 154 18.24 -7.10 -10.18
C TYR A 154 17.00 -7.65 -9.47
N PHE A 155 15.82 -7.32 -10.01
CA PHE A 155 14.55 -7.94 -9.69
C PHE A 155 14.28 -9.11 -10.65
N THR A 156 14.42 -10.34 -10.18
CA THR A 156 14.31 -11.54 -11.02
C THR A 156 12.87 -12.06 -11.11
N LEU A 157 12.62 -13.01 -12.02
CA LEU A 157 11.33 -13.71 -12.09
C LEU A 157 11.01 -14.48 -10.81
N ASP A 158 12.01 -14.99 -10.09
CA ASP A 158 11.80 -15.61 -8.77
C ASP A 158 11.35 -14.57 -7.75
N ASN A 159 11.92 -13.35 -7.78
CA ASN A 159 11.42 -12.25 -6.95
C ASN A 159 9.98 -11.88 -7.32
N ALA A 160 9.64 -11.88 -8.62
CA ALA A 160 8.27 -11.62 -9.07
C ALA A 160 7.26 -12.63 -8.49
N ARG A 161 7.60 -13.93 -8.48
CA ARG A 161 6.76 -14.98 -7.87
C ARG A 161 6.61 -14.76 -6.37
N GLU A 162 7.71 -14.47 -5.67
CA GLU A 162 7.68 -14.22 -4.24
C GLU A 162 6.86 -12.98 -3.84
N ILE A 163 6.93 -11.90 -4.64
CA ILE A 163 6.14 -10.68 -4.39
C ILE A 163 4.68 -10.90 -4.73
N ASN A 164 4.36 -11.65 -5.79
CA ASN A 164 2.99 -12.03 -6.08
C ASN A 164 2.37 -12.84 -4.91
N THR A 165 3.06 -13.86 -4.41
CA THR A 165 2.59 -14.63 -3.24
C THR A 165 2.37 -13.74 -2.03
N PHE A 166 3.35 -12.90 -1.69
CA PHE A 166 3.23 -11.97 -0.56
C PHE A 166 2.01 -11.04 -0.71
N ALA A 167 1.81 -10.51 -1.92
CA ALA A 167 0.71 -9.59 -2.20
C ALA A 167 -0.66 -10.29 -2.08
N LEU A 168 -0.78 -11.56 -2.50
CA LEU A 168 -1.99 -12.35 -2.30
C LEU A 168 -2.24 -12.68 -0.83
N GLU A 169 -1.21 -13.06 -0.08
CA GLU A 169 -1.31 -13.41 1.35
C GLU A 169 -1.71 -12.21 2.22
N THR A 170 -1.22 -11.02 1.88
CA THR A 170 -1.52 -9.78 2.60
C THR A 170 -2.76 -9.06 2.08
N SER A 171 -3.28 -9.45 0.92
CA SER A 171 -4.31 -8.71 0.17
C SER A 171 -3.88 -7.28 -0.17
N LEU A 172 -2.64 -7.15 -0.65
CA LEU A 172 -2.10 -5.89 -1.16
C LEU A 172 -2.98 -5.37 -2.30
N GLY A 173 -3.40 -4.12 -2.22
CA GLY A 173 -4.41 -3.55 -3.13
C GLY A 173 -3.93 -3.36 -4.57
N HIS A 174 -2.62 -3.22 -4.78
CA HIS A 174 -2.07 -2.90 -6.09
C HIS A 174 -0.67 -3.48 -6.31
N LEU A 175 -0.45 -4.09 -7.46
CA LEU A 175 0.87 -4.40 -7.99
C LEU A 175 1.01 -3.79 -9.38
N SER A 176 2.12 -3.11 -9.62
CA SER A 176 2.52 -2.61 -10.92
C SER A 176 4.02 -2.76 -11.11
N MET A 177 4.50 -2.40 -12.31
CA MET A 177 5.90 -2.54 -12.66
C MET A 177 6.34 -1.46 -13.62
N TRP A 178 7.63 -1.09 -13.51
CA TRP A 178 8.34 -0.33 -14.51
C TRP A 178 9.19 -1.28 -15.38
N SER A 179 8.81 -1.57 -16.62
CA SER A 179 7.57 -1.17 -17.29
C SER A 179 7.16 -2.24 -18.30
N LEU A 180 5.95 -2.15 -18.84
CA LEU A 180 5.47 -3.08 -19.86
C LEU A 180 6.40 -3.13 -21.09
N ASN A 181 6.96 -1.99 -21.51
CA ASN A 181 7.93 -1.95 -22.62
C ASN A 181 9.24 -2.69 -22.32
N ARG A 182 9.56 -2.89 -21.03
CA ARG A 182 10.75 -3.63 -20.58
C ARG A 182 10.48 -5.11 -20.38
N ASP A 183 9.22 -5.55 -20.39
CA ASP A 183 8.83 -6.92 -20.06
C ASP A 183 9.06 -7.89 -21.23
N GLN A 184 10.31 -7.98 -21.65
CA GLN A 184 10.80 -8.85 -22.70
C GLN A 184 12.32 -9.04 -22.53
N GLN A 185 12.82 -10.14 -23.09
CA GLN A 185 14.25 -10.40 -23.08
C GLN A 185 14.99 -9.37 -23.94
N CYS A 186 16.19 -8.98 -23.51
CA CYS A 186 17.10 -8.29 -24.42
C CYS A 186 17.59 -9.23 -25.53
N GLY A 187 18.08 -8.69 -26.65
CA GLY A 187 18.59 -9.49 -27.77
C GLY A 187 19.68 -10.49 -27.34
N GLU A 188 19.86 -11.58 -28.09
CA GLU A 188 20.71 -12.72 -27.71
C GLU A 188 22.16 -12.36 -27.37
N ASN A 189 22.70 -11.31 -28.02
CA ASN A 189 24.06 -10.81 -27.80
C ASN A 189 24.14 -9.71 -26.73
N TYR A 190 23.08 -9.50 -25.95
CA TYR A 190 23.06 -8.48 -24.91
C TYR A 190 24.06 -8.83 -23.80
N THR A 191 25.04 -7.95 -23.63
CA THR A 191 25.90 -7.91 -22.46
C THR A 191 25.38 -6.87 -21.50
N ASN A 192 25.32 -7.22 -20.21
CA ASN A 192 24.89 -6.29 -19.19
C ASN A 192 25.88 -5.11 -19.12
N THR A 193 25.38 -3.92 -19.45
CA THR A 193 26.18 -2.68 -19.50
C THR A 193 26.09 -1.85 -18.22
N ASN A 194 25.43 -2.35 -17.17
CA ASN A 194 25.05 -1.58 -15.98
C ASN A 194 24.34 -0.25 -16.31
N THR A 195 23.71 -0.18 -17.48
CA THR A 195 22.89 0.96 -17.90
C THR A 195 21.47 0.45 -18.07
N LEU A 196 20.51 1.06 -17.38
CA LEU A 196 19.10 0.68 -17.49
C LEU A 196 18.64 0.81 -18.95
N LYS A 197 17.88 -0.19 -19.41
CA LYS A 197 17.26 -0.19 -20.75
C LYS A 197 15.76 0.04 -20.61
N THR A 198 15.21 0.84 -21.51
CA THR A 198 13.78 1.20 -21.50
C THR A 198 12.89 0.25 -22.32
N PHE A 199 13.50 -0.70 -23.02
CA PHE A 199 12.81 -1.61 -23.95
C PHE A 199 13.06 -3.09 -23.67
N CYS A 200 13.85 -3.45 -22.66
CA CYS A 200 14.02 -4.83 -22.21
C CYS A 200 14.48 -4.85 -20.75
N SER A 201 14.28 -5.96 -20.04
CA SER A 201 14.52 -6.05 -18.60
C SER A 201 15.97 -6.33 -18.25
N GLY A 202 16.75 -6.89 -19.17
CA GLY A 202 18.08 -7.44 -18.90
C GLY A 202 18.06 -8.85 -18.31
N MET A 203 16.89 -9.47 -18.17
CA MET A 203 16.72 -10.85 -17.71
C MET A 203 16.40 -11.79 -18.86
N LYS A 204 16.72 -13.08 -18.69
CA LYS A 204 16.17 -14.15 -19.52
C LYS A 204 14.71 -14.36 -19.15
N GLN A 205 13.82 -14.25 -20.13
CA GLN A 205 12.37 -14.34 -19.95
C GLN A 205 11.68 -14.49 -21.31
N THR A 206 10.39 -14.80 -21.27
CA THR A 206 9.45 -14.62 -22.39
C THR A 206 8.79 -13.24 -22.34
N ASP A 207 8.21 -12.81 -23.47
CA ASP A 207 7.49 -11.54 -23.57
C ASP A 207 6.27 -11.55 -22.62
N GLY A 208 6.16 -10.53 -21.77
CA GLY A 208 5.06 -10.41 -20.82
C GLY A 208 5.17 -11.30 -19.56
N GLU A 209 6.31 -11.96 -19.33
CA GLU A 209 6.45 -12.93 -18.25
C GLU A 209 6.39 -12.30 -16.86
N PHE A 210 6.95 -11.09 -16.67
CA PHE A 210 6.81 -10.38 -15.40
C PHE A 210 5.38 -9.95 -15.15
N ALA A 211 4.70 -9.37 -16.15
CA ALA A 211 3.29 -8.99 -16.05
C ALA A 211 2.41 -10.17 -15.67
N THR A 212 2.59 -11.30 -16.37
CA THR A 212 1.85 -12.54 -16.11
C THR A 212 2.12 -13.06 -14.70
N THR A 213 3.38 -13.05 -14.27
CA THR A 213 3.77 -13.54 -12.94
C THR A 213 3.24 -12.65 -11.81
N LEU A 214 3.43 -11.33 -11.91
CA LEU A 214 3.01 -10.36 -10.89
C LEU A 214 1.48 -10.24 -10.81
N GLY A 215 0.78 -10.34 -11.94
CA GLY A 215 -0.68 -10.24 -12.02
C GLY A 215 -1.43 -11.54 -11.72
N SER A 216 -0.74 -12.66 -11.56
CA SER A 216 -1.38 -13.96 -11.32
C SER A 216 -2.23 -13.92 -10.05
N GLY A 217 -3.48 -14.37 -10.12
CA GLY A 217 -4.39 -14.41 -8.96
C GLY A 217 -5.02 -13.07 -8.56
N PHE A 218 -4.57 -11.94 -9.12
CA PHE A 218 -5.23 -10.65 -8.93
C PHE A 218 -6.54 -10.59 -9.73
N ARG A 219 -7.65 -10.23 -9.08
CA ARG A 219 -9.00 -10.22 -9.67
C ARG A 219 -9.69 -8.85 -9.60
N GLY A 220 -8.96 -7.80 -9.24
CA GLY A 220 -9.47 -6.44 -9.04
C GLY A 220 -9.30 -5.53 -10.26
N THR A 221 -10.12 -4.49 -10.34
CA THR A 221 -9.94 -3.34 -11.23
C THR A 221 -9.21 -2.21 -10.49
N PRO A 222 -8.28 -1.48 -11.12
CA PRO A 222 -7.68 -0.30 -10.50
C PRO A 222 -8.76 0.69 -10.05
N GLY A 223 -8.61 1.25 -8.84
CA GLY A 223 -9.52 2.30 -8.35
C GLY A 223 -10.76 1.80 -7.59
N THR A 224 -10.73 0.61 -6.98
CA THR A 224 -11.72 0.30 -5.94
C THR A 224 -11.43 1.17 -4.71
N LEU A 225 -12.32 2.11 -4.39
CA LEU A 225 -12.21 2.87 -3.15
C LEU A 225 -12.51 1.94 -1.97
N VAL A 226 -11.52 1.72 -1.09
CA VAL A 226 -11.83 1.28 0.28
C VAL A 226 -12.63 2.41 0.90
N ASP A 227 -13.81 2.10 1.42
CA ASP A 227 -14.70 3.11 1.99
C ASP A 227 -14.08 3.75 3.25
N PHE A 228 -13.60 4.99 3.10
CA PHE A 228 -13.02 5.79 4.19
C PHE A 228 -14.05 6.33 5.20
N ASP A 229 -15.34 6.29 4.87
CA ASP A 229 -16.42 6.71 5.76
C ASP A 229 -16.89 5.55 6.64
N ASN A 230 -16.77 4.30 6.17
CA ASN A 230 -16.89 3.07 6.96
C ASN A 230 -15.67 2.79 7.87
N ALA A 231 -14.73 3.72 7.97
CA ALA A 231 -13.59 3.69 8.90
C ALA A 231 -13.92 4.31 10.28
N ARG A 232 -15.20 4.62 10.55
CA ARG A 232 -15.66 5.14 11.83
C ARG A 232 -16.16 3.99 12.69
N TRP A 233 -15.50 3.75 13.81
CA TRP A 233 -16.04 2.89 14.86
C TRP A 233 -16.96 3.71 15.77
N ASN A 234 -18.16 3.19 16.05
CA ASN A 234 -19.06 3.76 17.04
C ASN A 234 -18.55 3.40 18.44
N SER A 235 -17.68 4.24 18.99
CA SER A 235 -17.14 4.09 20.34
C SER A 235 -18.14 4.60 21.37
N SER A 236 -19.19 3.84 21.64
CA SER A 236 -19.78 3.94 22.98
C SER A 236 -18.87 3.13 23.91
N GLN A 237 -18.27 3.80 24.90
CA GLN A 237 -17.51 3.17 26.00
C GLN A 237 -18.31 2.07 26.74
N GLN A 238 -19.60 1.93 26.47
CA GLN A 238 -20.52 0.95 27.02
C GLN A 238 -20.63 -0.37 26.24
N ALA A 239 -20.04 -0.52 25.05
CA ALA A 239 -20.28 -1.70 24.22
C ALA A 239 -19.37 -2.91 24.51
N TYR A 240 -18.19 -2.71 25.11
CA TYR A 240 -17.21 -3.78 25.32
C TYR A 240 -16.80 -3.92 26.78
N PRO A 241 -16.76 -5.15 27.32
CA PRO A 241 -16.27 -5.39 28.67
C PRO A 241 -14.77 -5.09 28.76
N THR A 242 -14.31 -4.71 29.95
CA THR A 242 -12.87 -4.76 30.26
C THR A 242 -12.39 -6.20 30.21
N TRP A 243 -11.16 -6.44 29.75
CA TRP A 243 -10.58 -7.77 29.76
C TRP A 243 -10.45 -8.32 31.18
N GLU A 244 -10.83 -9.57 31.38
CA GLU A 244 -10.77 -10.31 32.64
C GLU A 244 -10.09 -11.67 32.41
N PRO A 245 -9.18 -12.10 33.31
CA PRO A 245 -8.38 -13.31 33.10
C PRO A 245 -9.20 -14.61 33.10
N ASP A 246 -10.29 -14.66 33.86
CA ASP A 246 -11.10 -15.89 34.08
C ASP A 246 -12.29 -16.01 33.08
N VAL A 247 -12.28 -15.19 32.02
CA VAL A 247 -13.32 -15.20 30.98
C VAL A 247 -12.78 -15.91 29.73
N LEU A 248 -13.54 -16.90 29.25
CA LEU A 248 -13.28 -17.51 27.95
C LEU A 248 -13.79 -16.60 26.84
N TYR A 249 -12.88 -16.05 26.07
CA TYR A 249 -13.16 -15.22 24.90
C TYR A 249 -13.15 -16.05 23.63
N LYS A 250 -14.23 -15.97 22.85
CA LYS A 250 -14.34 -16.60 21.53
C LYS A 250 -13.73 -15.69 20.46
N GLN A 251 -13.40 -16.28 19.32
CA GLN A 251 -12.95 -15.50 18.16
C GLN A 251 -13.96 -14.38 17.83
N GLY A 252 -13.47 -13.15 17.69
CA GLY A 252 -14.26 -11.97 17.39
C GLY A 252 -14.76 -11.19 18.63
N ASP A 253 -14.66 -11.77 19.83
CA ASP A 253 -14.97 -11.06 21.07
C ASP A 253 -14.04 -9.87 21.25
N LYS A 254 -14.57 -8.78 21.79
CA LYS A 254 -13.86 -7.51 21.97
C LYS A 254 -13.82 -7.11 23.42
N VAL A 255 -12.65 -6.64 23.84
CA VAL A 255 -12.39 -6.24 25.22
C VAL A 255 -11.64 -4.92 25.28
N ILE A 256 -11.77 -4.21 26.39
CA ILE A 256 -10.97 -3.04 26.70
C ILE A 256 -9.80 -3.44 27.61
N TRP A 257 -8.58 -3.04 27.24
CA TRP A 257 -7.38 -3.20 28.04
C TRP A 257 -6.43 -2.02 27.83
N ASN A 258 -5.94 -1.41 28.92
CA ASN A 258 -5.01 -0.28 28.88
C ASN A 258 -5.43 0.85 27.93
N GLY A 259 -6.71 1.23 27.96
CA GLY A 259 -7.25 2.29 27.11
C GLY A 259 -7.33 1.94 25.62
N ASN A 260 -7.19 0.67 25.26
CA ASN A 260 -7.32 0.15 23.90
C ASN A 260 -8.35 -0.98 23.83
N ILE A 261 -9.01 -1.10 22.70
CA ILE A 261 -9.89 -2.20 22.34
C ILE A 261 -9.05 -3.27 21.65
N TYR A 262 -9.24 -4.52 22.06
CA TYR A 262 -8.63 -5.70 21.44
C TYR A 262 -9.72 -6.65 20.97
N GLU A 263 -9.47 -7.36 19.87
CA GLU A 263 -10.32 -8.42 19.35
C GLU A 263 -9.61 -9.77 19.47
N SER A 264 -10.31 -10.76 19.98
CA SER A 264 -9.84 -12.14 20.09
C SER A 264 -9.69 -12.76 18.69
N LEU A 265 -8.51 -13.31 18.38
CA LEU A 265 -8.22 -13.96 17.09
C LEU A 265 -8.59 -15.46 17.07
N GLY A 266 -8.86 -16.03 18.23
CA GLY A 266 -9.22 -17.43 18.44
C GLY A 266 -9.64 -17.65 19.89
N ASN A 267 -10.25 -18.80 20.20
CA ASN A 267 -10.72 -19.07 21.56
C ASN A 267 -9.54 -19.00 22.55
N ASN A 268 -9.63 -18.12 23.54
CA ASN A 268 -8.58 -17.94 24.54
C ASN A 268 -9.15 -17.55 25.91
N GLU A 269 -8.41 -17.88 26.96
CA GLU A 269 -8.72 -17.59 28.35
C GLU A 269 -7.40 -17.26 29.04
N ASN A 270 -7.40 -16.27 29.94
CA ASN A 270 -6.22 -15.81 30.66
C ASN A 270 -5.02 -15.39 29.77
N LYS A 271 -5.28 -15.04 28.51
CA LYS A 271 -4.30 -14.46 27.60
C LYS A 271 -4.44 -12.94 27.65
N GLN A 272 -3.41 -12.24 28.08
CA GLN A 272 -3.44 -10.77 28.19
C GLN A 272 -3.47 -10.12 26.80
N PRO A 273 -4.27 -9.08 26.55
CA PRO A 273 -4.43 -8.51 25.21
C PRO A 273 -3.19 -7.86 24.58
N ASP A 274 -2.27 -7.37 25.41
CA ASP A 274 -0.98 -6.80 25.00
C ASP A 274 0.19 -7.78 25.21
N SER A 275 -0.07 -9.10 25.20
CA SER A 275 1.00 -10.08 25.22
C SER A 275 1.90 -9.96 23.98
N ALA A 276 3.18 -10.28 24.13
CA ALA A 276 4.17 -10.19 23.05
C ALA A 276 4.02 -11.28 21.96
N GLU A 277 2.93 -12.04 21.95
CA GLU A 277 2.66 -13.09 20.95
C GLU A 277 2.17 -12.43 19.64
N GLU A 278 2.90 -12.62 18.53
CA GLU A 278 2.58 -12.02 17.22
C GLU A 278 2.18 -13.07 16.17
N GLY A 279 1.56 -12.60 15.08
CA GLY A 279 1.23 -13.43 13.92
C GLY A 279 0.05 -14.40 14.16
N PRO A 280 0.02 -15.59 13.52
CA PRO A 280 -1.12 -16.51 13.59
C PRO A 280 -1.36 -17.12 14.97
N ASN A 281 -0.38 -17.00 15.88
CA ASN A 281 -0.46 -17.48 17.25
C ASN A 281 -0.89 -16.38 18.24
N ALA A 282 -1.03 -15.13 17.79
CA ALA A 282 -1.46 -14.03 18.65
C ALA A 282 -2.90 -14.29 19.14
N PRO A 283 -3.17 -14.27 20.46
CA PRO A 283 -4.51 -14.47 21.00
C PRO A 283 -5.41 -13.25 20.74
N TRP A 284 -4.80 -12.08 20.60
CA TRP A 284 -5.49 -10.80 20.47
C TRP A 284 -4.90 -9.96 19.35
N ARG A 285 -5.75 -9.10 18.77
CA ARG A 285 -5.36 -8.04 17.85
C ARG A 285 -5.83 -6.71 18.39
N ILE A 286 -4.92 -5.75 18.51
CA ILE A 286 -5.29 -4.38 18.86
C ILE A 286 -6.15 -3.77 17.75
N ILE A 287 -7.30 -3.24 18.13
CA ILE A 287 -8.24 -2.56 17.24
C ILE A 287 -7.96 -1.05 17.24
N GLY A 288 -7.77 -0.45 18.42
CA GLY A 288 -7.47 0.97 18.57
C GLY A 288 -7.80 1.49 19.98
N PRO A 289 -7.60 2.80 20.25
CA PRO A 289 -7.87 3.38 21.56
C PRO A 289 -9.38 3.46 21.89
N VAL A 290 -9.71 3.44 23.17
CA VAL A 290 -11.02 3.84 23.70
C VAL A 290 -11.04 5.38 23.73
N LEU A 291 -11.94 5.99 22.96
CA LEU A 291 -12.17 7.45 22.99
C LEU A 291 -13.01 7.85 24.21
#